data_AF-A0A8B3NPS2-F1
#
_entry.id   AF-A0A8B3NPS2-F1
#
_cell.length_a   1.000
_cell.length_b   1.000
_cell.length_c   1.000
_cell.angle_alpha   90.00
_cell.angle_beta   90.00
_cell.angle_gamma   90.00
#
_symmetry.space_group_name_H-M   'P 1'
#
loop_
_entity.id
_entity.type
_entity.pdbx_description
1 polymer ?
#
loop_
_entity_poly.entity_id
_entity_poly.type
_entity_poly.pdbx_seq_one_letter_code
_entity_poly.pdbx_strand_id
1 'polypeptide(L)'
;EEDEIVAAANALRARYTYVFTTGGIGPTHDDITADSIAKAFSVSCEYDARAYAMLEASYAERGIEFTEARKRMARMPRGADHIDNPVSIAPGFRIGNVHVMAGVPSIFQAMLDNVVPTLKTGTRMLSATVHCPFGEGLIGGPLADIQKAHPDTIIGSYPKYGDGKFWTELVVRARDEAALEAARQDVAAMVAGLSAAS
;
A
#
# COMPACT_ATOMS: atom_id res chain seq x y z
N GLU A 1 18.30 -1.83 18.25
CA GLU A 1 17.05 -1.62 17.48
C GLU A 1 17.13 -0.37 16.59
N GLU A 2 17.44 0.82 17.14
CA GLU A 2 17.60 2.05 16.33
C GLU A 2 18.56 1.87 15.13
N ASP A 3 19.76 1.32 15.36
CA ASP A 3 20.75 1.13 14.29
C ASP A 3 20.27 0.20 13.17
N GLU A 4 19.43 -0.80 13.49
CA GLU A 4 18.82 -1.70 12.50
C GLU A 4 17.79 -0.95 11.66
N ILE A 5 16.95 -0.10 12.28
CA ILE A 5 15.99 0.75 11.58
C ILE A 5 16.73 1.72 10.65
N VAL A 6 17.82 2.34 11.14
CA VAL A 6 18.67 3.24 10.35
C VAL A 6 19.28 2.53 9.16
N ALA A 7 19.85 1.32 9.36
CA ALA A 7 20.45 0.53 8.30
C ALA A 7 19.42 0.14 7.23
N ALA A 8 18.25 -0.36 7.64
CA ALA A 8 17.17 -0.73 6.73
C ALA A 8 16.65 0.49 5.95
N ALA A 9 16.39 1.62 6.62
CA ALA A 9 15.94 2.84 5.98
C ALA A 9 16.94 3.33 4.92
N ASN A 10 18.24 3.34 5.25
CA ASN A 10 19.30 3.73 4.32
C ASN A 10 19.40 2.79 3.12
N ALA A 11 19.34 1.48 3.35
CA ALA A 11 19.42 0.50 2.28
C ALA A 11 18.23 0.60 1.31
N LEU A 12 17.02 0.80 1.82
CA LEU A 12 15.80 0.86 1.01
C LEU A 12 15.64 2.21 0.31
N ARG A 13 15.85 3.33 1.01
CA ARG A 13 15.63 4.67 0.44
C ARG A 13 16.56 4.98 -0.73
N ALA A 14 17.71 4.34 -0.80
CA ALA A 14 18.64 4.46 -1.92
C ALA A 14 18.23 3.65 -3.17
N ARG A 15 17.36 2.64 -3.00
CA ARG A 15 17.01 1.67 -4.07
C ARG A 15 15.59 1.85 -4.61
N TYR A 16 14.69 2.41 -3.83
CA TYR A 16 13.26 2.49 -4.16
C TYR A 16 12.77 3.92 -4.27
N THR A 17 11.82 4.15 -5.18
CA THR A 17 11.20 5.47 -5.38
C THR A 17 10.36 5.90 -4.18
N TYR A 18 9.72 4.95 -3.50
CA TYR A 18 8.92 5.16 -2.31
C TYR A 18 9.27 4.10 -1.28
N VAL A 19 9.47 4.52 -0.03
CA VAL A 19 9.65 3.64 1.12
C VAL A 19 8.54 3.98 2.11
N PHE A 20 7.80 2.97 2.54
CA PHE A 20 6.75 3.11 3.54
C PHE A 20 7.15 2.33 4.78
N THR A 21 6.98 2.95 5.95
CA THR A 21 7.11 2.29 7.23
C THR A 21 5.97 2.72 8.15
N THR A 22 5.58 1.83 9.05
CA THR A 22 4.44 2.03 9.94
C THR A 22 4.83 1.67 11.37
N GLY A 23 4.31 2.42 12.33
CA GLY A 23 4.57 2.20 13.75
C GLY A 23 5.81 2.90 14.28
N GLY A 24 5.95 2.90 15.62
CA GLY A 24 7.07 3.52 16.32
C GLY A 24 7.04 5.06 16.35
N ILE A 25 5.87 5.68 16.20
CA ILE A 25 5.64 7.14 16.27
C ILE A 25 4.64 7.55 17.36
N GLY A 26 4.29 6.62 18.26
CA GLY A 26 3.41 6.88 19.38
C GLY A 26 4.11 7.57 20.57
N PRO A 27 3.44 7.60 21.72
CA PRO A 27 3.91 8.32 22.90
C PRO A 27 4.88 7.51 23.79
N THR A 28 5.11 6.22 23.51
CA THR A 28 5.88 5.35 24.41
C THR A 28 7.39 5.46 24.16
N HIS A 29 8.19 4.79 25.00
CA HIS A 29 9.65 4.89 24.96
C HIS A 29 10.27 4.02 23.86
N ASP A 30 9.57 2.95 23.48
CA ASP A 30 9.87 2.05 22.37
C ASP A 30 9.43 2.62 21.01
N ASP A 31 8.66 3.72 20.99
CA ASP A 31 8.38 4.49 19.78
C ASP A 31 9.61 5.31 19.36
N ILE A 32 10.53 4.65 18.64
CA ILE A 32 11.83 5.21 18.21
C ILE A 32 11.93 5.49 16.71
N THR A 33 10.87 5.30 15.91
CA THR A 33 10.93 5.45 14.44
C THR A 33 11.24 6.88 14.02
N ALA A 34 10.64 7.90 14.66
CA ALA A 34 10.92 9.30 14.33
C ALA A 34 12.40 9.66 14.54
N ASP A 35 12.98 9.26 15.67
CA ASP A 35 14.38 9.42 16.01
C ASP A 35 15.30 8.66 15.04
N SER A 36 14.97 7.40 14.76
CA SER A 36 15.73 6.54 13.83
C SER A 36 15.76 7.12 12.42
N ILE A 37 14.62 7.61 11.91
CA ILE A 37 14.57 8.21 10.58
C ILE A 37 15.34 9.53 10.56
N ALA A 38 15.25 10.37 11.60
CA ALA A 38 16.07 11.59 11.67
C ALA A 38 17.57 11.27 11.60
N LYS A 39 18.03 10.27 12.37
CA LYS A 39 19.41 9.77 12.34
C LYS A 39 19.80 9.25 10.96
N ALA A 40 18.94 8.49 10.28
CA ALA A 40 19.19 8.01 8.92
C ALA A 40 19.36 9.17 7.93
N PHE A 41 18.59 10.25 8.05
CA PHE A 41 18.72 11.46 7.23
C PHE A 41 19.80 12.44 7.72
N SER A 42 20.50 12.13 8.81
CA SER A 42 21.50 13.02 9.42
C SER A 42 20.94 14.41 9.73
N VAL A 43 19.70 14.45 10.21
CA VAL A 43 19.00 15.66 10.67
C VAL A 43 18.57 15.50 12.13
N SER A 44 18.24 16.60 12.79
CA SER A 44 17.68 16.58 14.14
C SER A 44 16.22 16.10 14.15
N CYS A 45 15.83 15.42 15.23
CA CYS A 45 14.44 15.07 15.53
C CYS A 45 13.88 16.09 16.53
N GLU A 46 13.02 16.99 16.06
CA GLU A 46 12.56 18.18 16.78
C GLU A 46 11.05 18.16 16.93
N TYR A 47 10.52 18.91 17.91
CA TYR A 47 9.09 19.20 17.97
C TYR A 47 8.71 20.08 16.79
N ASP A 48 7.86 19.56 15.92
CA ASP A 48 7.27 20.37 14.86
C ASP A 48 6.19 21.28 15.43
N ALA A 49 6.33 22.59 15.19
CA ALA A 49 5.45 23.60 15.77
C ALA A 49 3.97 23.41 15.36
N ARG A 50 3.72 22.96 14.12
CA ARG A 50 2.36 22.76 13.61
C ARG A 50 1.73 21.51 14.23
N ALA A 51 2.45 20.40 14.27
CA ALA A 51 2.01 19.16 14.91
C ALA A 51 1.76 19.37 16.41
N TYR A 52 2.65 20.11 17.08
CA TYR A 52 2.51 20.43 18.49
C TYR A 52 1.24 21.25 18.76
N ALA A 53 1.01 22.32 17.99
CA ALA A 53 -0.19 23.15 18.14
C ALA A 53 -1.48 22.37 17.85
N MET A 54 -1.49 21.51 16.83
CA MET A 54 -2.64 20.65 16.50
C MET A 54 -2.97 19.68 17.65
N LEU A 55 -1.95 19.03 18.20
CA LEU A 55 -2.12 18.11 19.32
C LEU A 55 -2.56 18.83 20.59
N GLU A 56 -1.93 19.96 20.93
CA GLU A 56 -2.28 20.77 22.09
C GLU A 56 -3.75 21.22 22.04
N ALA A 57 -4.21 21.74 20.90
CA ALA A 57 -5.60 22.13 20.69
C ALA A 57 -6.57 20.95 20.84
N SER A 58 -6.27 19.81 20.19
CA SER A 58 -7.09 18.59 20.26
C SER A 58 -7.19 18.04 21.69
N TYR A 59 -6.09 18.07 22.46
CA TYR A 59 -6.10 17.64 23.86
C TYR A 59 -6.87 18.60 24.76
N ALA A 60 -6.71 19.91 24.56
CA ALA A 60 -7.44 20.94 25.29
C ALA A 60 -8.95 20.84 25.08
N GLU A 61 -9.41 20.64 23.84
CA GLU A 61 -10.83 20.45 23.51
C GLU A 61 -11.44 19.25 24.23
N ARG A 62 -10.65 18.19 24.42
CA ARG A 62 -11.07 16.96 25.10
C ARG A 62 -10.96 17.04 26.63
N GLY A 63 -10.45 18.15 27.18
CA GLY A 63 -10.19 18.30 28.61
C GLY A 63 -9.11 17.34 29.12
N ILE A 64 -8.20 16.92 28.26
CA ILE A 64 -7.14 15.94 28.57
C ILE A 64 -5.80 16.69 28.63
N GLU A 65 -4.99 16.40 29.65
CA GLU A 65 -3.67 17.02 29.81
C GLU A 65 -2.72 16.68 28.64
N PHE A 66 -2.00 17.66 28.10
CA PHE A 66 -0.99 17.42 27.06
C PHE A 66 0.36 17.05 27.69
N THR A 67 0.47 15.82 28.20
CA THR A 67 1.65 15.31 28.92
C THR A 67 2.91 15.22 28.05
N GLU A 68 4.10 15.14 28.66
CA GLU A 68 5.37 14.97 27.93
C GLU A 68 5.37 13.76 26.97
N ALA A 69 4.77 12.64 27.39
CA ALA A 69 4.61 11.47 26.53
C ALA A 69 3.77 11.78 25.29
N ARG A 70 2.69 12.56 25.43
CA ARG A 70 1.84 12.97 24.30
C ARG A 70 2.54 13.95 23.38
N LYS A 71 3.34 14.87 23.94
CA LYS A 71 4.17 15.81 23.18
C LYS A 71 5.14 15.09 22.25
N ARG A 72 5.67 13.92 22.63
CA ARG A 72 6.58 13.13 21.78
C ARG A 72 6.00 12.83 20.39
N MET A 73 4.69 12.69 20.26
CA MET A 73 4.02 12.46 18.97
C MET A 73 4.07 13.67 18.02
N ALA A 74 4.49 14.84 18.49
CA ALA A 74 4.77 16.01 17.66
C ALA A 74 6.23 16.04 17.15
N ARG A 75 7.07 15.07 17.53
CA ARG A 75 8.47 15.03 17.10
C ARG A 75 8.61 14.39 15.73
N MET A 76 9.42 15.00 14.87
CA MET A 76 9.73 14.47 13.54
C MET A 76 11.09 14.99 13.05
N PRO A 77 11.68 14.38 12.00
CA PRO A 77 12.90 14.87 11.38
C PRO A 77 12.74 16.31 10.86
N ARG A 78 13.72 17.16 11.09
CA ARG A 78 13.74 18.53 10.54
C ARG A 78 13.61 18.49 9.01
N GLY A 79 12.67 19.27 8.48
CA GLY A 79 12.41 19.36 7.04
C GLY A 79 11.50 18.26 6.50
N ALA A 80 10.85 17.49 7.36
CA ALA A 80 9.80 16.55 6.97
C ALA A 80 8.46 17.27 6.68
N ASP A 81 7.70 16.76 5.72
CA ASP A 81 6.33 17.17 5.46
C ASP A 81 5.36 16.32 6.29
N HIS A 82 4.21 16.87 6.68
CA HIS A 82 3.21 16.07 7.40
C HIS A 82 2.47 15.11 6.50
N ILE A 83 2.14 13.96 7.07
CA ILE A 83 1.10 13.07 6.56
C ILE A 83 -0.09 13.21 7.50
N ASP A 84 -1.17 13.79 6.98
CA ASP A 84 -2.37 14.07 7.76
C ASP A 84 -2.98 12.80 8.33
N ASN A 85 -3.30 12.86 9.61
CA ASN A 85 -3.95 11.79 10.34
C ASN A 85 -5.31 12.28 10.85
N PRO A 86 -6.39 12.04 10.10
CA PRO A 86 -7.72 12.52 10.48
C PRO A 86 -8.32 11.77 11.68
N VAL A 87 -7.71 10.65 12.12
CA VAL A 87 -8.26 9.80 13.18
C VAL A 87 -7.75 10.23 14.56
N SER A 88 -6.45 10.47 14.71
CA SER A 88 -5.84 10.78 16.00
C SER A 88 -5.13 12.13 16.08
N ILE A 89 -5.23 12.96 15.03
CA ILE A 89 -4.64 14.30 14.89
C ILE A 89 -3.10 14.32 14.85
N ALA A 90 -2.43 13.43 15.58
CA ALA A 90 -0.97 13.23 15.55
C ALA A 90 -0.53 12.86 14.12
N PRO A 91 0.17 13.75 13.40
CA PRO A 91 0.52 13.50 12.01
C PRO A 91 1.64 12.45 11.92
N GLY A 92 1.65 11.73 10.81
CA GLY A 92 2.88 11.07 10.35
C GLY A 92 3.75 12.07 9.62
N PHE A 93 4.79 11.59 8.97
CA PHE A 93 5.67 12.47 8.22
C PHE A 93 6.32 11.81 7.01
N ARG A 94 6.73 12.63 6.06
CA ARG A 94 7.49 12.25 4.88
C ARG A 94 8.79 13.04 4.83
N ILE A 95 9.92 12.37 4.65
CA ILE A 95 11.21 13.01 4.39
C ILE A 95 11.88 12.32 3.20
N GLY A 96 12.19 13.09 2.15
CA GLY A 96 12.59 12.54 0.86
C GLY A 96 11.51 11.59 0.30
N ASN A 97 11.88 10.33 0.11
CA ASN A 97 11.01 9.24 -0.35
C ASN A 97 10.49 8.33 0.77
N VAL A 98 10.82 8.60 2.04
CA VAL A 98 10.40 7.78 3.18
C VAL A 98 9.13 8.36 3.80
N HIS A 99 8.08 7.54 3.89
CA HIS A 99 6.78 7.86 4.47
C HIS A 99 6.61 7.05 5.76
N VAL A 100 6.40 7.76 6.87
CA VAL A 100 6.24 7.17 8.20
C VAL A 100 4.82 7.44 8.67
N MET A 101 4.09 6.37 8.97
CA MET A 101 2.68 6.41 9.39
C MET A 101 2.47 5.65 10.69
N ALA A 102 1.30 5.83 11.30
CA ALA A 102 0.94 5.13 12.54
C ALA A 102 0.88 3.62 12.33
N GLY A 103 1.15 2.83 13.38
CA GLY A 103 1.11 1.37 13.33
C GLY A 103 -0.29 0.77 13.51
N VAL A 104 -1.24 1.55 14.06
CA VAL A 104 -2.62 1.09 14.27
C VAL A 104 -3.32 0.97 12.90
N PRO A 105 -3.85 -0.22 12.52
CA PRO A 105 -4.31 -0.46 11.14
C PRO A 105 -5.34 0.54 10.61
N SER A 106 -6.31 0.96 11.44
CA SER A 106 -7.32 1.94 11.05
C SER A 106 -6.75 3.34 10.81
N ILE A 107 -5.76 3.74 11.62
CA ILE A 107 -5.07 5.03 11.48
C ILE A 107 -4.17 5.00 10.26
N PHE A 108 -3.40 3.91 10.09
CA PHE A 108 -2.57 3.69 8.92
C PHE A 108 -3.37 3.81 7.63
N GLN A 109 -4.52 3.14 7.53
CA GLN A 109 -5.37 3.20 6.33
C GLN A 109 -5.78 4.64 6.01
N ALA A 110 -6.26 5.39 7.01
CA ALA A 110 -6.68 6.77 6.82
C ALA A 110 -5.53 7.70 6.38
N MET A 111 -4.32 7.48 6.90
CA MET A 111 -3.12 8.21 6.47
C MET A 111 -2.71 7.81 5.06
N LEU A 112 -2.75 6.51 4.74
CA LEU A 112 -2.39 5.99 3.43
C LEU A 112 -3.33 6.53 2.35
N ASP A 113 -4.62 6.68 2.64
CA ASP A 113 -5.62 7.26 1.74
C ASP A 113 -5.26 8.72 1.36
N ASN A 114 -4.60 9.46 2.25
CA ASN A 114 -4.06 10.80 1.97
C ASN A 114 -2.75 10.77 1.17
N VAL A 115 -1.93 9.73 1.34
CA VAL A 115 -0.62 9.61 0.68
C VAL A 115 -0.76 9.10 -0.75
N VAL A 116 -1.57 8.07 -0.99
CA VAL A 116 -1.70 7.39 -2.29
C VAL A 116 -1.97 8.35 -3.46
N PRO A 117 -2.86 9.35 -3.34
CA PRO A 117 -3.12 10.32 -4.41
C PRO A 117 -1.91 11.19 -4.77
N THR A 118 -0.95 11.35 -3.86
CA THR A 118 0.26 12.16 -4.07
C THR A 118 1.36 11.40 -4.80
N LEU A 119 1.25 10.07 -4.88
CA LEU A 119 2.26 9.23 -5.49
C LEU A 119 2.20 9.34 -7.01
N LYS A 120 3.35 9.59 -7.63
CA LYS A 120 3.50 9.37 -9.08
C LYS A 120 3.45 7.87 -9.33
N THR A 121 2.34 7.41 -9.87
CA THR A 121 2.14 6.02 -10.29
C THR A 121 2.51 5.87 -11.77
N GLY A 122 2.92 4.65 -12.14
CA GLY A 122 3.12 4.30 -13.56
C GLY A 122 1.80 4.04 -14.27
N THR A 123 1.86 3.51 -15.49
CA THR A 123 0.67 3.10 -16.24
C THR A 123 -0.18 2.15 -15.40
N ARG A 124 -1.46 2.53 -15.19
CA ARG A 124 -2.42 1.74 -14.43
C ARG A 124 -2.52 0.35 -15.03
N MET A 125 -2.30 -0.67 -14.22
CA MET A 125 -2.58 -2.05 -14.63
C MET A 125 -4.09 -2.20 -14.73
N LEU A 126 -4.60 -2.36 -15.95
CA LEU A 126 -5.99 -2.70 -16.21
C LEU A 126 -6.22 -4.17 -15.89
N SER A 127 -7.43 -4.53 -15.47
CA SER A 127 -7.78 -5.91 -15.20
C SER A 127 -9.21 -6.21 -15.66
N ALA A 128 -9.40 -7.36 -16.29
CA ALA A 128 -10.70 -7.88 -16.64
C ALA A 128 -10.82 -9.34 -16.18
N THR A 129 -12.01 -9.72 -15.73
CA THR A 129 -12.29 -11.07 -15.23
C THR A 129 -13.25 -11.78 -16.17
N VAL A 130 -12.93 -13.02 -16.54
CA VAL A 130 -13.80 -13.94 -17.27
C VAL A 130 -14.19 -15.08 -16.33
N HIS A 131 -15.49 -15.26 -16.12
CA HIS A 131 -16.01 -16.36 -15.31
C HIS A 131 -15.90 -17.68 -16.08
N CYS A 132 -15.32 -18.71 -15.44
CA CYS A 132 -15.13 -20.03 -16.02
C CYS A 132 -15.75 -21.10 -15.11
N PRO A 133 -16.73 -21.90 -15.57
CA PRO A 133 -17.33 -22.96 -14.75
C PRO A 133 -16.46 -24.24 -14.65
N PHE A 134 -15.28 -24.25 -15.28
CA PHE A 134 -14.40 -25.42 -15.37
C PHE A 134 -13.24 -25.34 -14.37
N GLY A 135 -12.66 -26.52 -14.05
CA GLY A 135 -11.45 -26.63 -13.22
C GLY A 135 -10.16 -26.39 -13.99
N GLU A 136 -9.10 -26.02 -13.26
CA GLU A 136 -7.79 -25.67 -13.83
C GLU A 136 -7.21 -26.76 -14.74
N GLY A 137 -7.44 -28.05 -14.41
CA GLY A 137 -6.95 -29.15 -15.23
C GLY A 137 -7.50 -29.15 -16.67
N LEU A 138 -8.71 -28.62 -16.90
CA LEU A 138 -9.32 -28.55 -18.23
C LEU A 138 -8.82 -27.33 -19.01
N ILE A 139 -8.61 -26.21 -18.33
CA ILE A 139 -8.28 -24.92 -18.97
C ILE A 139 -6.78 -24.67 -19.06
N GLY A 140 -5.93 -25.35 -18.27
CA GLY A 140 -4.52 -25.00 -18.12
C GLY A 140 -3.73 -24.99 -19.43
N GLY A 141 -3.94 -25.98 -20.30
CA GLY A 141 -3.31 -26.05 -21.63
C GLY A 141 -3.76 -24.90 -22.53
N PRO A 142 -5.07 -24.80 -22.85
CA PRO A 142 -5.61 -23.71 -23.66
C PRO A 142 -5.26 -22.31 -23.14
N LEU A 143 -5.32 -22.10 -21.82
CA LEU A 143 -4.99 -20.82 -21.19
C LEU A 143 -3.51 -20.46 -21.35
N ALA A 144 -2.61 -21.45 -21.29
CA ALA A 144 -1.18 -21.24 -21.53
C ALA A 144 -0.90 -20.83 -22.98
N ASP A 145 -1.64 -21.37 -23.95
CA ASP A 145 -1.49 -20.98 -25.36
C ASP A 145 -1.98 -19.55 -25.61
N ILE A 146 -3.06 -19.13 -24.95
CA ILE A 146 -3.52 -17.74 -24.98
C ILE A 146 -2.48 -16.82 -24.34
N GLN A 147 -1.91 -17.17 -23.18
CA GLN A 147 -0.84 -16.38 -22.56
C GLN A 147 0.39 -16.22 -23.47
N LYS A 148 0.75 -17.23 -24.26
CA LYS A 148 1.84 -17.12 -25.25
C LYS A 148 1.48 -16.21 -26.42
N ALA A 149 0.23 -16.21 -26.85
CA ALA A 149 -0.26 -15.34 -27.92
C ALA A 149 -0.36 -13.87 -27.49
N HIS A 150 -0.51 -13.61 -26.18
CA HIS A 150 -0.66 -12.28 -25.60
C HIS A 150 0.47 -11.94 -24.59
N PRO A 151 1.72 -11.78 -25.05
CA PRO A 151 2.89 -11.61 -24.18
C PRO A 151 2.88 -10.32 -23.35
N ASP A 152 2.12 -9.31 -23.77
CA ASP A 152 1.96 -8.03 -23.05
C ASP A 152 0.90 -8.09 -21.94
N THR A 153 0.34 -9.28 -21.69
CA THR A 153 -0.69 -9.53 -20.68
C THR A 153 -0.21 -10.50 -19.61
N ILE A 154 -0.86 -10.46 -18.44
CA ILE A 154 -0.70 -11.44 -17.36
C ILE A 154 -2.05 -12.08 -17.15
N ILE A 155 -2.15 -13.37 -17.45
CA ILE A 155 -3.37 -14.17 -17.32
C ILE A 155 -3.21 -15.11 -16.12
N GLY A 156 -4.10 -14.98 -15.14
CA GLY A 156 -4.13 -15.82 -13.94
C GLY A 156 -5.44 -16.57 -13.79
N SER A 157 -5.38 -17.78 -13.25
CA SER A 157 -6.55 -18.56 -12.82
C SER A 157 -6.69 -18.53 -11.30
N TYR A 158 -7.90 -18.28 -10.83
CA TYR A 158 -8.22 -18.20 -9.40
C TYR A 158 -9.44 -19.08 -9.10
N PRO A 159 -9.22 -20.35 -8.69
CA PRO A 159 -10.30 -21.25 -8.31
C PRO A 159 -11.05 -20.70 -7.09
N LYS A 160 -12.37 -20.84 -7.11
CA LYS A 160 -13.29 -20.37 -6.08
C LYS A 160 -14.28 -21.48 -5.73
N TYR A 161 -14.64 -21.50 -4.46
CA TYR A 161 -15.68 -22.36 -3.91
C TYR A 161 -16.65 -21.47 -3.13
N GLY A 162 -17.94 -21.60 -3.38
CA GLY A 162 -19.00 -20.82 -2.73
C GLY A 162 -20.36 -21.45 -2.97
N ASP A 163 -21.23 -21.46 -1.95
CA ASP A 163 -22.58 -22.04 -2.00
C ASP A 163 -22.62 -23.48 -2.55
N GLY A 164 -21.61 -24.29 -2.21
CA GLY A 164 -21.48 -25.68 -2.67
C GLY A 164 -21.13 -25.82 -4.15
N LYS A 165 -20.84 -24.73 -4.86
CA LYS A 165 -20.43 -24.69 -6.26
C LYS A 165 -18.96 -24.30 -6.40
N PHE A 166 -18.35 -24.83 -7.45
CA PHE A 166 -16.98 -24.54 -7.84
C PHE A 166 -16.96 -23.77 -9.16
N TRP A 167 -16.11 -22.75 -9.25
CA TRP A 167 -15.82 -22.03 -10.50
C TRP A 167 -14.39 -21.48 -10.45
N THR A 168 -13.89 -21.03 -11.60
CA THR A 168 -12.59 -20.38 -11.72
C THR A 168 -12.78 -18.96 -12.25
N GLU A 169 -12.15 -17.98 -11.62
CA GLU A 169 -12.04 -16.62 -12.16
C GLU A 169 -10.74 -16.52 -12.98
N LEU A 170 -10.87 -16.22 -14.27
CA LEU A 170 -9.72 -15.99 -15.15
C LEU A 170 -9.50 -14.48 -15.25
N VAL A 171 -8.41 -14.00 -14.66
CA VAL A 171 -8.11 -12.57 -14.59
C VAL A 171 -7.01 -12.26 -15.59
N VAL A 172 -7.34 -11.44 -16.59
CA VAL A 172 -6.39 -10.87 -17.54
C VAL A 172 -5.99 -9.49 -17.03
N ARG A 173 -4.69 -9.21 -17.01
CA ARG A 173 -4.15 -7.88 -16.67
C ARG A 173 -3.25 -7.38 -17.79
N ALA A 174 -3.34 -6.11 -18.13
CA ALA A 174 -2.46 -5.47 -19.11
C ALA A 174 -2.32 -3.98 -18.82
N ARG A 175 -1.30 -3.34 -19.41
CA ARG A 175 -1.11 -1.88 -19.34
C ARG A 175 -1.74 -1.13 -20.51
N ASP A 176 -2.14 -1.86 -21.55
CA ASP A 176 -2.79 -1.36 -22.75
C ASP A 176 -4.20 -1.96 -22.85
N GLU A 177 -5.18 -1.13 -23.21
CA GLU A 177 -6.59 -1.53 -23.25
C GLU A 177 -6.89 -2.46 -24.42
N ALA A 178 -6.25 -2.26 -25.58
CA ALA A 178 -6.44 -3.12 -26.74
C ALA A 178 -5.85 -4.52 -26.51
N ALA A 179 -4.66 -4.60 -25.91
CA ALA A 179 -4.05 -5.87 -25.50
C ALA A 179 -4.89 -6.60 -24.44
N LEU A 180 -5.42 -5.87 -23.44
CA LEU A 180 -6.32 -6.45 -22.45
C LEU A 180 -7.55 -7.08 -23.11
N GLU A 181 -8.20 -6.33 -23.98
CA GLU A 181 -9.47 -6.72 -24.58
C GLU A 181 -9.30 -7.88 -25.56
N ALA A 182 -8.23 -7.88 -26.37
CA ALA A 182 -7.90 -8.99 -27.26
C ALA A 182 -7.69 -10.31 -26.47
N ALA A 183 -6.85 -10.27 -25.42
CA ALA A 183 -6.63 -11.44 -24.58
C ALA A 183 -7.90 -11.89 -23.85
N ARG A 184 -8.71 -10.94 -23.34
CA ARG A 184 -9.99 -11.22 -22.68
C ARG A 184 -10.97 -11.91 -23.61
N GLN A 185 -11.04 -11.49 -24.87
CA GLN A 185 -11.91 -12.10 -25.89
C GLN A 185 -11.49 -13.55 -26.19
N ASP A 186 -10.18 -13.80 -26.33
CA ASP A 186 -9.67 -15.16 -26.56
C ASP A 186 -9.94 -16.08 -25.35
N VAL A 187 -9.76 -15.58 -24.13
CA VAL A 187 -10.12 -16.31 -22.90
C VAL A 187 -11.63 -16.59 -22.86
N ALA A 188 -12.47 -15.62 -23.20
CA ALA A 188 -13.92 -15.81 -23.23
C ALA A 188 -14.35 -16.82 -24.32
N ALA A 189 -13.74 -16.77 -25.49
CA ALA A 189 -13.98 -17.71 -26.58
C ALA A 189 -13.55 -19.14 -26.20
N MET A 190 -12.41 -19.30 -25.53
CA MET A 190 -11.96 -20.58 -24.99
C MET A 190 -12.98 -21.17 -24.01
N VAL A 191 -13.46 -20.37 -23.04
CA VAL A 191 -14.48 -20.83 -22.08
C VAL A 191 -15.77 -21.23 -22.80
N ALA A 192 -16.25 -20.40 -23.73
CA ALA A 192 -17.47 -20.69 -24.49
C ALA A 192 -17.33 -21.98 -25.33
N GLY A 193 -16.17 -22.21 -25.94
CA GLY A 193 -15.87 -23.43 -26.70
C GLY A 193 -15.90 -24.69 -25.83
N LEU A 194 -15.38 -24.63 -24.61
CA LEU A 194 -15.44 -25.75 -23.66
C LEU A 194 -16.87 -26.03 -23.19
N SER A 195 -17.69 -24.99 -23.03
CA SER A 195 -19.12 -25.13 -22.69
C SER A 195 -19.96 -25.74 -23.81
N ALA A 196 -19.62 -25.48 -25.07
CA ALA A 196 -20.31 -26.09 -26.21
C ALA A 196 -19.92 -27.56 -26.45
N ALA A 197 -18.76 -27.98 -25.95
CA ALA A 197 -18.24 -29.35 -26.07
C ALA A 197 -18.62 -30.27 -24.88
N SER A 198 -19.23 -29.72 -23.83
CA SER A 198 -19.69 -30.44 -22.63
C SER A 198 -21.19 -30.69 -22.69
#